data_AF-A0A1A8F2W7-F1
#
_entry.id   AF-A0A1A8F2W7-F1
#
_cell.length_a   1.000
_cell.length_b   1.000
_cell.length_c   1.000
_cell.angle_alpha   90.00
_cell.angle_beta   90.00
_cell.angle_gamma   90.00
#
_symmetry.space_group_name_H-M   'P 1'
#
loop_
_entity.id
_entity.type
_entity.pdbx_description
1 polymer ?
#
loop_
_entity_poly.entity_id
_entity_poly.type
_entity_poly.pdbx_seq_one_letter_code
_entity_poly.pdbx_strand_id
1 'polypeptide(L)'
;MFSALKKLVGSEPGQLREKTIPAGLQSMNQSLQRRFAKGVQYNMKIVIRGDRNTGKSTLWHRLQGKKFVEEYIPTQEIQVTSIHWNYKTTDDVVKVEVWDVVDKGKGKRRGENLKLENEPQESDEVALDAEFLDVYKNCNGVIMMFDITKQ
;
A
#
# COMPACT_ATOMS: atom_id res chain seq x y z
N MET A 1 27.60 -11.90 -41.74
CA MET A 1 26.87 -10.62 -41.62
C MET A 1 26.18 -10.61 -40.27
N PHE A 2 26.54 -9.67 -39.38
CA PHE A 2 25.81 -9.13 -38.22
C PHE A 2 26.85 -8.53 -37.25
N SER A 3 27.34 -7.33 -37.58
CA SER A 3 28.14 -6.50 -36.67
C SER A 3 27.76 -5.04 -36.92
N ALA A 4 26.63 -4.63 -36.35
CA ALA A 4 26.14 -3.24 -36.44
C ALA A 4 25.46 -2.80 -35.14
N LEU A 5 25.95 -3.27 -33.98
CA LEU A 5 25.46 -2.87 -32.65
C LEU A 5 26.60 -2.43 -31.72
N LYS A 6 27.69 -1.90 -32.31
CA LYS A 6 28.86 -1.41 -31.56
C LYS A 6 29.26 0.02 -31.92
N LYS A 7 28.29 0.87 -32.24
CA LYS A 7 28.57 2.29 -32.50
C LYS A 7 27.44 3.19 -32.02
N LEU A 8 27.32 3.34 -30.70
CA LEU A 8 26.64 4.49 -30.08
C LEU A 8 27.08 4.71 -28.61
N VAL A 9 28.32 4.31 -28.29
CA VAL A 9 29.08 4.87 -27.16
C VAL A 9 30.16 5.74 -27.80
N GLY A 10 29.79 6.98 -28.08
CA GLY A 10 30.68 8.01 -28.61
C GLY A 10 30.45 9.27 -27.78
N SER A 11 31.32 9.46 -26.80
CA SER A 11 31.50 10.68 -26.04
C SER A 11 32.27 11.70 -26.87
N GLU A 12 31.60 12.75 -27.35
CA GLU A 12 32.24 14.02 -27.74
C GLU A 12 31.35 15.22 -27.33
N PRO A 13 31.94 16.38 -26.98
CA PRO A 13 31.25 17.50 -26.37
C PRO A 13 30.67 18.41 -27.46
N GLY A 14 29.37 18.26 -27.74
CA GLY A 14 28.70 19.00 -28.80
C GLY A 14 27.30 19.48 -28.43
N GLN A 15 27.22 20.77 -28.13
CA GLN A 15 26.07 21.68 -28.26
C GLN A 15 24.69 21.21 -27.75
N LEU A 16 24.24 21.91 -26.70
CA LEU A 16 22.86 21.97 -26.20
C LEU A 16 21.85 22.11 -27.34
N ARG A 17 21.27 20.99 -27.80
CA ARG A 17 20.00 21.00 -28.53
C ARG A 17 18.88 20.94 -27.50
N GLU A 18 18.25 22.08 -27.25
CA GLU A 18 16.96 22.15 -26.58
C GLU A 18 15.98 21.23 -27.30
N LYS A 19 15.65 20.10 -26.69
CA LYS A 19 14.52 19.28 -27.14
C LYS A 19 13.26 20.04 -26.75
N THR A 20 12.57 20.59 -27.74
CA THR A 20 11.27 21.24 -27.58
C THR A 20 10.28 20.21 -27.07
N ILE A 21 9.90 20.31 -25.79
CA ILE A 21 8.91 19.43 -25.17
C ILE A 21 7.52 19.97 -25.58
N PRO A 22 6.58 19.11 -26.03
CA PRO A 22 5.23 19.55 -26.40
C PRO A 22 4.56 20.29 -25.24
N ALA A 23 3.88 21.39 -25.56
CA ALA A 23 3.15 22.19 -24.56
C ALA A 23 2.13 21.30 -23.84
N GLY A 24 2.29 21.14 -22.52
CA GLY A 24 1.49 20.26 -21.67
C GLY A 24 2.23 19.06 -21.08
N LEU A 25 3.38 18.65 -21.64
CA LEU A 25 4.30 17.70 -20.99
C LEU A 25 5.29 18.49 -20.13
N GLN A 26 5.07 18.53 -18.82
CA GLN A 26 6.13 18.99 -17.92
C GLN A 26 7.30 18.00 -18.01
N SER A 27 8.51 18.49 -18.35
CA SER A 27 9.70 17.64 -18.24
C SER A 27 9.83 17.12 -16.82
N MET A 28 9.86 15.80 -16.70
CA MET A 28 10.09 15.14 -15.41
C MET A 28 11.46 15.61 -14.90
N ASN A 29 11.51 16.16 -13.68
CA ASN A 29 12.75 16.66 -13.08
C ASN A 29 13.85 15.58 -13.12
N GLN A 30 15.10 15.96 -13.40
CA GLN A 30 16.23 15.04 -13.58
C GLN A 30 16.48 14.17 -12.33
N SER A 31 16.13 14.66 -11.13
CA SER A 31 16.15 13.88 -9.89
C SER A 31 15.09 12.78 -9.88
N LEU A 32 13.86 13.07 -10.31
CA LEU A 32 12.78 12.08 -10.46
C LEU A 32 13.14 11.04 -11.52
N GLN A 33 13.72 11.44 -12.66
CA GLN A 33 14.16 10.49 -13.69
C GLN A 33 15.21 9.51 -13.18
N ARG A 34 16.22 9.97 -12.42
CA ARG A 34 17.24 9.06 -11.84
C ARG A 34 16.63 8.11 -10.81
N ARG A 35 15.67 8.57 -10.01
CA ARG A 35 14.97 7.74 -9.02
C ARG A 35 14.13 6.65 -9.69
N PHE A 36 13.34 7.00 -10.72
CA PHE A 36 12.48 6.04 -11.41
C PHE A 36 13.22 5.15 -12.42
N ALA A 37 14.37 5.57 -12.96
CA ALA A 37 15.18 4.75 -13.87
C ALA A 37 15.63 3.42 -13.24
N LYS A 38 15.73 3.35 -11.91
CA LYS A 38 16.09 2.12 -11.18
C LYS A 38 14.89 1.22 -10.83
N GLY A 39 13.65 1.69 -11.02
CA GLY A 39 12.46 0.98 -10.57
C GLY A 39 12.26 0.93 -9.06
N VAL A 40 11.30 0.12 -8.58
CA VAL A 40 11.09 -0.14 -7.15
C VAL A 40 12.17 -1.12 -6.68
N GLN A 41 12.98 -0.70 -5.73
CA GLN A 41 14.08 -1.53 -5.23
C GLN A 41 13.63 -2.47 -4.11
N TYR A 42 12.69 -2.02 -3.27
CA TYR A 42 12.19 -2.80 -2.17
C TYR A 42 10.66 -2.74 -2.14
N ASN A 43 10.03 -3.92 -2.09
CA ASN A 43 8.63 -4.08 -1.74
C ASN A 43 8.56 -4.71 -0.36
N MET A 44 8.09 -3.96 0.63
CA MET A 44 7.99 -4.38 2.01
C MET A 44 6.54 -4.56 2.40
N LYS A 45 6.22 -5.63 3.12
CA LYS A 45 4.91 -5.85 3.75
C LYS A 45 4.99 -5.55 5.25
N ILE A 46 4.20 -4.61 5.73
CA ILE A 46 4.07 -4.30 7.16
C ILE A 46 2.64 -4.56 7.60
N VAL A 47 2.50 -5.23 8.75
CA VAL A 47 1.22 -5.55 9.38
C VAL A 47 1.02 -4.67 10.63
N ILE A 48 -0.15 -4.07 10.79
CA ILE A 48 -0.57 -3.37 12.01
C ILE A 48 -1.56 -4.28 12.75
N ARG A 49 -1.18 -4.76 13.93
CA ARG A 49 -2.00 -5.63 14.79
C ARG A 49 -2.19 -4.96 16.15
N GLY A 50 -3.35 -5.15 16.75
CA GLY A 50 -3.72 -4.66 18.07
C GLY A 50 -5.23 -4.80 18.26
N ASP A 51 -5.71 -4.59 19.48
CA ASP A 51 -7.13 -4.74 19.78
C ASP A 51 -7.98 -3.67 19.10
N ARG A 52 -9.31 -3.84 19.11
CA ARG A 52 -10.23 -2.76 18.74
C ARG A 52 -10.02 -1.56 19.67
N ASN A 53 -10.17 -0.37 19.11
CA ASN A 53 -9.99 0.93 19.77
C ASN A 53 -8.54 1.31 20.14
N THR A 54 -7.52 0.62 19.64
CA THR A 54 -6.12 1.00 19.92
C THR A 54 -5.50 1.99 18.92
N GLY A 55 -6.27 2.47 17.93
CA GLY A 55 -5.82 3.48 16.96
C GLY A 55 -5.14 2.94 15.69
N LYS A 56 -5.25 1.64 15.39
CA LYS A 56 -4.66 1.03 14.17
C LYS A 56 -5.04 1.72 12.87
N SER A 57 -6.34 1.88 12.63
CA SER A 57 -6.85 2.51 11.41
C SER A 57 -6.48 4.00 11.33
N THR A 58 -6.38 4.67 12.48
CA THR A 58 -5.86 6.04 12.58
C THR A 58 -4.39 6.12 12.14
N LEU A 59 -3.54 5.21 12.62
CA LEU A 59 -2.14 5.12 12.18
C LEU A 59 -2.06 4.80 10.68
N TRP A 60 -2.87 3.85 10.21
CA TRP A 60 -2.95 3.47 8.80
C TRP A 60 -3.34 4.66 7.89
N HIS A 61 -4.31 5.47 8.30
CA HIS A 61 -4.66 6.71 7.60
C HIS A 61 -3.54 7.75 7.65
N ARG A 62 -2.88 7.90 8.81
CA ARG A 62 -1.79 8.85 8.98
C ARG A 62 -0.59 8.53 8.10
N LEU A 63 -0.26 7.26 7.92
CA LEU A 63 0.80 6.79 7.02
C LEU A 63 0.53 7.13 5.54
N GLN A 64 -0.75 7.24 5.15
CA GLN A 64 -1.15 7.71 3.82
C GLN A 64 -1.13 9.24 3.68
N GLY A 65 -0.84 9.98 4.75
CA GLY A 65 -0.90 11.45 4.78
C GLY A 65 -2.32 12.01 4.97
N LYS A 66 -3.30 11.18 5.32
CA LYS A 66 -4.66 11.66 5.63
C LYS A 66 -4.69 12.43 6.96
N LYS A 67 -5.70 13.28 7.11
CA LYS A 67 -5.95 14.03 8.36
C LYS A 67 -6.40 13.08 9.47
N PHE A 68 -6.19 13.50 10.71
CA PHE A 68 -6.76 12.81 11.86
C PHE A 68 -8.29 12.95 11.86
N VAL A 69 -8.97 11.85 12.17
CA VAL A 69 -10.43 11.77 12.34
C VAL A 69 -10.66 11.23 13.75
N GLU A 70 -11.39 11.99 14.56
CA GLU A 70 -11.66 11.65 15.96
C GLU A 70 -12.78 10.61 16.11
N GLU A 71 -13.76 10.66 15.21
CA GLU A 71 -14.87 9.72 15.20
C GLU A 71 -14.39 8.27 15.03
N TYR A 72 -14.83 7.40 15.93
CA TYR A 72 -14.50 5.98 15.88
C TYR A 72 -15.46 5.21 14.97
N ILE A 73 -14.95 4.76 13.82
CA ILE A 73 -15.66 3.85 12.91
C ILE A 73 -14.93 2.49 12.94
N PRO A 74 -15.56 1.41 13.44
CA PRO A 74 -14.95 0.09 13.45
C PRO A 74 -14.67 -0.44 12.04
N THR A 75 -13.42 -0.82 11.80
CA THR A 75 -13.01 -1.52 10.58
C THR A 75 -13.56 -2.94 10.58
N GLN A 76 -14.33 -3.29 9.55
CA GLN A 76 -15.02 -4.59 9.44
C GLN A 76 -14.15 -5.68 8.82
N GLU A 77 -13.24 -5.29 7.93
CA GLU A 77 -12.42 -6.17 7.10
C GLU A 77 -11.00 -5.61 7.00
N ILE A 78 -10.01 -6.45 6.73
CA ILE A 78 -8.62 -6.06 6.52
C ILE A 78 -8.54 -5.02 5.41
N GLN A 79 -7.82 -3.93 5.69
CA GLN A 79 -7.55 -2.88 4.71
C GLN A 79 -6.08 -2.83 4.36
N VAL A 80 -5.75 -2.63 3.09
CA VAL A 80 -4.37 -2.57 2.59
C VAL A 80 -4.16 -1.26 1.86
N THR A 81 -3.00 -0.64 2.08
CA THR A 81 -2.56 0.53 1.30
C THR A 81 -1.10 0.39 0.91
N SER A 82 -0.73 1.01 -0.20
CA SER A 82 0.66 1.10 -0.64
C SER A 82 1.17 2.52 -0.44
N ILE A 83 2.23 2.68 0.35
CA ILE A 83 2.90 3.96 0.56
C ILE A 83 4.31 3.92 -0.04
N HIS A 84 4.76 5.07 -0.55
CA HIS A 84 6.15 5.23 -0.97
C HIS A 84 6.96 5.76 0.21
N TRP A 85 7.94 4.98 0.66
CA TRP A 85 8.84 5.38 1.74
C TRP A 85 10.12 5.97 1.17
N ASN A 86 10.47 7.18 1.60
CA ASN A 86 11.70 7.86 1.20
C ASN A 86 12.69 7.82 2.36
N TYR A 87 13.78 7.10 2.20
CA TYR A 87 14.88 7.13 3.15
C TYR A 87 15.85 8.28 2.81
N LYS A 88 16.27 9.05 3.80
CA LYS A 88 17.02 10.31 3.56
C LYS A 88 18.42 10.09 2.99
N THR A 89 19.00 8.92 3.22
CA THR A 89 20.42 8.62 2.96
C THR A 89 20.64 7.79 1.70
N THR A 90 19.59 7.22 1.10
CA THR A 90 19.67 6.41 -0.13
C THR A 90 18.57 6.82 -1.10
N ASP A 91 18.89 6.88 -2.39
CA ASP A 91 17.92 7.19 -3.46
C ASP A 91 17.01 6.00 -3.85
N ASP A 92 16.92 4.99 -2.98
CA ASP A 92 16.19 3.77 -3.26
C ASP A 92 14.68 4.00 -3.17
N VAL A 93 13.95 3.47 -4.14
CA VAL A 93 12.49 3.54 -4.16
C VAL A 93 11.95 2.35 -3.36
N VAL A 94 11.44 2.64 -2.16
CA VAL A 94 10.81 1.66 -1.28
C VAL A 94 9.29 1.80 -1.37
N LYS A 95 8.61 0.72 -1.72
CA LYS A 95 7.15 0.60 -1.65
C LYS A 95 6.81 -0.25 -0.43
N VAL A 96 5.95 0.28 0.44
CA VAL A 96 5.50 -0.45 1.64
C VAL A 96 4.00 -0.71 1.51
N GLU A 97 3.62 -1.98 1.56
CA GLU A 97 2.24 -2.44 1.70
C GLU A 97 1.91 -2.52 3.19
N VAL A 98 1.04 -1.62 3.65
CA VAL A 98 0.62 -1.54 5.06
C VAL A 98 -0.77 -2.15 5.19
N TRP A 99 -0.87 -3.18 6.03
CA TRP A 99 -2.08 -3.94 6.30
C TRP A 99 -2.66 -3.54 7.67
N ASP A 100 -3.82 -2.91 7.69
CA ASP A 100 -4.62 -2.70 8.90
C ASP A 100 -5.43 -3.97 9.19
N VAL A 101 -5.00 -4.73 10.18
CA VAL A 101 -5.56 -6.06 10.44
C VAL A 101 -6.79 -5.98 11.34
N VAL A 102 -7.84 -6.68 10.91
CA VAL A 102 -9.01 -6.99 11.71
C VAL A 102 -8.87 -8.45 12.17
N ASP A 103 -8.77 -8.67 13.48
CA ASP A 103 -8.62 -10.04 14.01
C ASP A 103 -9.87 -10.88 13.72
N LYS A 104 -11.05 -10.33 14.06
CA LYS A 104 -12.36 -10.94 13.77
C LYS A 104 -13.25 -9.90 13.10
N GLY A 105 -13.67 -10.17 11.88
CA GLY A 105 -14.66 -9.35 11.18
C GLY A 105 -16.05 -9.54 11.79
N LYS A 106 -16.96 -8.58 11.55
CA LYS A 106 -18.38 -8.85 11.76
C LYS A 106 -18.97 -9.19 10.40
N GLY A 107 -19.40 -10.45 10.21
CA GLY A 107 -20.10 -10.86 9.02
C GLY A 107 -21.31 -9.97 8.76
N LYS A 108 -21.51 -9.58 7.50
CA LYS A 108 -22.63 -8.73 7.12
C LYS A 108 -23.88 -9.61 7.01
N ARG A 109 -24.82 -9.47 7.94
CA ARG A 109 -26.14 -10.09 7.78
C ARG A 109 -26.83 -9.40 6.60
N ARG A 110 -27.00 -10.11 5.50
CA ARG A 110 -27.79 -9.64 4.35
C ARG A 110 -29.22 -9.41 4.83
N GLY A 111 -29.70 -8.17 4.73
CA GLY A 111 -30.97 -7.72 5.28
C GLY A 111 -32.19 -8.50 4.75
N GLU A 112 -33.19 -8.58 5.63
CA GLU A 112 -34.51 -9.18 5.47
C GLU A 112 -35.14 -8.93 4.10
N ASN A 113 -35.27 -9.98 3.30
CA ASN A 113 -36.37 -10.12 2.35
C ASN A 113 -36.86 -11.55 2.51
N LEU A 114 -38.17 -11.73 2.76
CA LEU A 114 -38.78 -13.04 2.98
C LEU A 114 -38.45 -13.97 1.81
N LYS A 115 -37.63 -14.99 2.06
CA LYS A 115 -37.44 -16.12 1.14
C LYS A 115 -38.58 -17.10 1.39
N LEU A 116 -39.43 -17.29 0.38
CA LEU A 116 -40.61 -18.14 0.46
C LEU A 116 -40.32 -19.63 0.23
N GLU A 117 -39.09 -20.05 -0.09
CA GLU A 117 -38.77 -21.48 -0.34
C GLU A 117 -37.35 -21.90 0.09
N ASN A 118 -37.22 -23.22 0.29
CA ASN A 118 -36.28 -23.99 1.13
C ASN A 118 -34.76 -23.74 1.00
N GLU A 119 -34.11 -23.77 2.16
CA GLU A 119 -32.67 -23.69 2.48
C GLU A 119 -31.75 -24.62 1.65
N PRO A 120 -30.50 -24.17 1.38
CA PRO A 120 -29.42 -24.57 2.29
C PRO A 120 -28.53 -23.41 2.78
N GLN A 121 -28.40 -23.38 4.11
CA GLN A 121 -27.21 -23.03 4.91
C GLN A 121 -26.78 -21.56 5.01
N GLU A 122 -26.61 -21.15 6.28
CA GLU A 122 -25.90 -19.97 6.76
C GLU A 122 -24.61 -19.73 5.97
N SER A 123 -24.70 -18.93 4.91
CA SER A 123 -23.54 -18.22 4.40
C SER A 123 -23.41 -16.97 5.25
N ASP A 124 -22.83 -17.14 6.45
CA ASP A 124 -22.11 -16.03 7.07
C ASP A 124 -21.15 -15.51 5.99
N GLU A 125 -21.41 -14.31 5.45
CA GLU A 125 -20.48 -13.64 4.54
C GLU A 125 -19.14 -13.56 5.27
N VAL A 126 -18.21 -14.43 4.89
CA VAL A 126 -16.89 -14.55 5.50
C VAL A 126 -16.19 -13.20 5.34
N ALA A 127 -15.97 -12.52 6.45
CA ALA A 127 -15.23 -11.26 6.44
C ALA A 127 -13.75 -11.56 6.09
N LEU A 128 -13.12 -10.66 5.33
CA LEU A 128 -11.68 -10.72 5.10
C LEU A 128 -10.95 -10.32 6.38
N ASP A 129 -10.76 -11.26 7.30
CA ASP A 129 -10.10 -11.06 8.59
C ASP A 129 -8.89 -12.00 8.77
N ALA A 130 -8.24 -11.90 9.94
CA ALA A 130 -7.05 -12.70 10.24
C ALA A 130 -7.36 -14.17 10.59
N GLU A 131 -8.63 -14.54 10.80
CA GLU A 131 -9.01 -15.95 10.94
C GLU A 131 -8.99 -16.64 9.58
N PHE A 132 -9.38 -15.92 8.53
CA PHE A 132 -9.40 -16.45 7.16
C PHE A 132 -8.06 -16.35 6.43
N LEU A 133 -7.28 -15.29 6.67
CA LEU A 133 -6.05 -15.01 5.92
C LEU A 133 -4.83 -14.96 6.85
N ASP A 134 -3.77 -15.69 6.48
CA ASP A 134 -2.46 -15.59 7.14
C ASP A 134 -1.79 -14.24 6.79
N VAL A 135 -2.06 -13.24 7.63
CA VAL A 135 -1.54 -11.88 7.48
C VAL A 135 -0.03 -11.81 7.68
N TYR A 136 0.59 -12.78 8.35
CA TYR A 136 2.02 -12.78 8.68
C TYR A 136 2.89 -13.40 7.58
N LYS A 137 2.30 -14.16 6.66
CA LYS A 137 3.03 -14.71 5.51
C LYS A 137 3.76 -13.60 4.73
N ASN A 138 5.08 -13.77 4.59
CA ASN A 138 6.00 -12.83 3.93
C ASN A 138 5.97 -11.41 4.52
N CYS A 139 5.65 -11.26 5.81
CA CYS A 139 5.69 -9.98 6.48
C CYS A 139 7.14 -9.58 6.82
N ASN A 140 7.53 -8.35 6.50
CA ASN A 140 8.84 -7.79 6.83
C ASN A 140 8.86 -7.15 8.22
N GLY A 141 7.70 -6.75 8.75
CA GLY A 141 7.62 -6.12 10.07
C GLY A 141 6.19 -6.00 10.58
N VAL A 142 6.04 -6.09 11.90
CA VAL A 142 4.74 -5.98 12.57
C VAL A 142 4.77 -4.79 13.52
N ILE A 143 3.74 -3.96 13.45
CA ILE A 143 3.45 -2.88 14.39
C ILE A 143 2.38 -3.40 15.35
N MET A 144 2.79 -3.69 16.58
CA MET A 144 1.87 -4.05 17.67
C MET A 144 1.37 -2.77 18.36
N MET A 145 0.06 -2.55 18.34
CA MET A 145 -0.58 -1.38 18.94
C MET A 145 -1.38 -1.77 20.18
N PHE A 146 -1.10 -1.06 21.27
CA PHE A 146 -1.78 -1.18 22.55
C PHE A 146 -2.19 0.20 23.05
N ASP A 147 -3.37 0.27 23.69
CA ASP A 147 -3.85 1.48 24.35
C ASP A 147 -3.54 1.37 25.84
N ILE A 148 -2.61 2.21 26.30
CA ILE A 148 -2.17 2.25 27.71
C ILE A 148 -3.28 2.65 28.69
N THR A 149 -4.38 3.23 28.19
CA THR A 149 -5.52 3.65 29.02
C THR A 149 -6.58 2.55 29.16
N LYS A 150 -6.47 1.48 28.37
CA LYS A 150 -7.38 0.34 28.38
C LYS A 150 -6.85 -0.70 29.37
N GLN A 151 -7.52 -0.81 30.52
CA GLN A 151 -7.25 -1.81 31.57
C GLN A 151 -7.86 -3.17 31.25
#